data_AF-A0A1X7SU47-F1
#
_entry.id   AF-A0A1X7SU47-F1
#
_cell.length_a   1.000
_cell.length_b   1.000
_cell.length_c   1.000
_cell.angle_alpha   90.00
_cell.angle_beta   90.00
_cell.angle_gamma   90.00
#
_symmetry.space_group_name_H-M   'P 1'
#
loop_
_entity.id
_entity.type
_entity.pdbx_description
1 polymer ?
#
loop_
_entity_poly.entity_id
_entity_poly.type
_entity_poly.pdbx_seq_one_letter_code
_entity_poly.pdbx_strand_id
1 'polypeptide(L)'
;MRAFSQFSEDTMDENSAGSEESQVQAEERRPSLLARFFKSGDLPYPRRIAYGIGHVFNDLCASMWFTYFLLFYHLVLRIDNTDAGLLVLIGQIADALTTPVVGHFCDNTSNRYGGRKTWHLIGTGMVACSLFFFWHECIYCSMQPMKYQILYFSCFIIVFQAGWATVQVSHLSLIPVLTSDKSIRVELNSIRYAFTILSNSGVFIVVLVLLSSVNKSSQITPNDQWLFSGTALGIIVVGLSFVFMFHVGTKEPSNGGHGSAASDQPTNNRLPWYRWFLNPKFYLVALIYMSSRLIVNLTQVYSPLYMIDSLKMYRSSVAIIPLVIYFSGLIATFFMKRLNEFVGRY
;
A
#
# COMPACT_ATOMS: atom_id res chain seq x y z
N MET A 1 -16.66 51.47 -63.78
CA MET A 1 -16.24 51.23 -62.39
C MET A 1 -17.44 50.80 -61.54
N ARG A 2 -18.05 49.67 -61.92
CA ARG A 2 -19.23 49.03 -61.31
C ARG A 2 -19.05 47.50 -61.30
N ALA A 3 -17.82 47.03 -61.09
CA ALA A 3 -17.49 45.60 -61.16
C ALA A 3 -16.43 45.16 -60.13
N PHE A 4 -16.13 46.00 -59.13
CA PHE A 4 -15.13 45.68 -58.10
C PHE A 4 -15.56 46.04 -56.68
N SER A 5 -16.78 46.54 -56.48
CA SER A 5 -17.32 46.89 -55.15
C SER A 5 -18.40 45.93 -54.65
N GLN A 6 -18.76 44.91 -55.43
CA GLN A 6 -19.85 43.98 -55.08
C GLN A 6 -19.34 42.55 -54.79
N PHE A 7 -18.04 42.32 -54.91
CA PHE A 7 -17.39 41.05 -54.57
C PHE A 7 -16.73 41.08 -53.17
N SER A 8 -16.79 42.21 -52.47
CA SER A 8 -16.19 42.39 -51.14
C SER A 8 -17.21 42.37 -50.00
N GLU A 9 -18.50 42.58 -50.28
CA GLU A 9 -19.57 42.47 -49.26
C GLU A 9 -20.09 41.03 -49.16
N ASP A 10 -20.29 40.32 -50.28
CA ASP A 10 -20.79 38.93 -50.25
C ASP A 10 -19.80 37.92 -49.63
N THR A 11 -18.47 38.16 -49.71
CA THR A 11 -17.46 37.28 -49.10
C THR A 11 -17.23 37.52 -47.60
N MET A 12 -17.76 38.61 -47.04
CA MET A 12 -17.70 38.86 -45.58
C MET A 12 -18.90 38.26 -44.84
N ASP A 13 -20.07 38.17 -45.48
CA ASP A 13 -21.26 37.56 -44.87
C ASP A 13 -21.24 36.02 -44.91
N GLU A 14 -20.67 35.38 -45.96
CA GLU A 14 -20.51 33.91 -45.99
C GLU A 14 -19.45 33.39 -45.01
N ASN A 15 -18.38 34.14 -44.76
CA ASN A 15 -17.35 33.77 -43.77
C ASN A 15 -17.80 34.03 -42.33
N SER A 16 -18.68 35.01 -42.11
CA SER A 16 -19.33 35.27 -40.82
C SER A 16 -20.29 34.13 -40.47
N ALA A 17 -21.21 33.78 -41.38
CA ALA A 17 -22.21 32.73 -41.19
C ALA A 17 -21.58 31.32 -41.06
N GLY A 18 -20.54 31.01 -41.84
CA GLY A 18 -19.81 29.75 -41.72
C GLY A 18 -19.00 29.64 -40.42
N SER A 19 -18.54 30.76 -39.85
CA SER A 19 -17.85 30.81 -38.55
C SER A 19 -18.80 30.72 -37.37
N GLU A 20 -20.01 31.29 -37.48
CA GLU A 20 -21.05 31.16 -36.46
C GLU A 20 -21.69 29.77 -36.48
N GLU A 21 -21.99 29.17 -37.64
CA GLU A 21 -22.52 27.79 -37.68
C GLU A 21 -21.48 26.75 -37.23
N SER A 22 -20.19 26.96 -37.52
CA SER A 22 -19.12 26.07 -37.03
C SER A 22 -18.75 26.30 -35.56
N GLN A 23 -18.92 27.52 -35.02
CA GLN A 23 -18.84 27.78 -33.58
C GLN A 23 -20.08 27.26 -32.82
N VAL A 24 -21.27 27.37 -33.39
CA VAL A 24 -22.52 26.82 -32.83
C VAL A 24 -22.49 25.29 -32.85
N GLN A 25 -21.99 24.65 -33.93
CA GLN A 25 -21.77 23.19 -33.94
C GLN A 25 -20.61 22.72 -33.05
N ALA A 26 -19.62 23.58 -32.77
CA ALA A 26 -18.55 23.29 -31.81
C ALA A 26 -19.00 23.50 -30.36
N GLU A 27 -19.94 24.40 -30.10
CA GLU A 27 -20.53 24.65 -28.80
C GLU A 27 -21.61 23.62 -28.45
N GLU A 28 -22.35 23.11 -29.44
CA GLU A 28 -23.32 22.01 -29.28
C GLU A 28 -22.64 20.63 -29.09
N ARG A 29 -21.33 20.54 -29.36
CA ARG A 29 -20.50 19.38 -29.03
C ARG A 29 -19.83 19.48 -27.66
N ARG A 30 -20.13 20.51 -26.86
CA ARG A 30 -19.82 20.50 -25.42
C ARG A 30 -20.83 19.59 -24.73
N PRO A 31 -20.40 18.56 -23.98
CA PRO A 31 -21.32 17.82 -23.15
C PRO A 31 -22.07 18.83 -22.26
N SER A 32 -23.40 18.75 -22.27
CA SER A 32 -24.27 19.68 -21.54
C SER A 32 -23.73 19.89 -20.12
N LEU A 33 -23.83 21.10 -19.58
CA LEU A 33 -23.42 21.38 -18.20
C LEU A 33 -24.02 20.34 -17.24
N LEU A 34 -25.25 19.90 -17.50
CA LEU A 34 -25.88 18.75 -16.82
C LEU A 34 -25.11 17.44 -17.04
N ALA A 35 -24.68 17.06 -18.25
CA ALA A 35 -23.80 15.91 -18.46
C ALA A 35 -22.42 16.04 -17.78
N ARG A 36 -21.87 17.26 -17.61
CA ARG A 36 -20.66 17.51 -16.79
C ARG A 36 -20.94 17.41 -15.30
N PHE A 37 -22.09 17.88 -14.83
CA PHE A 37 -22.56 17.76 -13.45
C PHE A 37 -22.98 16.32 -13.08
N PHE A 38 -23.50 15.54 -14.05
CA PHE A 38 -23.87 14.13 -13.90
C PHE A 38 -22.73 13.15 -14.18
N LYS A 39 -21.59 13.61 -14.74
CA LYS A 39 -20.35 12.80 -14.81
C LYS A 39 -19.57 12.80 -13.48
N SER A 40 -20.00 13.63 -12.52
CA SER A 40 -19.65 13.56 -11.10
C SER A 40 -20.44 12.45 -10.38
N GLY A 41 -20.61 11.31 -11.06
CA GLY A 41 -21.07 10.04 -10.49
C GLY A 41 -19.85 9.29 -9.94
N ASP A 42 -19.25 9.93 -8.95
CA ASP A 42 -18.04 9.56 -8.23
C ASP A 42 -17.98 8.08 -7.87
N LEU A 43 -16.89 7.41 -8.28
CA LEU A 43 -16.55 6.00 -8.02
C LEU A 43 -17.48 5.34 -6.98
N PRO A 44 -18.39 4.41 -7.37
CA PRO A 44 -19.42 3.89 -6.48
C PRO A 44 -18.85 3.43 -5.14
N TYR A 45 -19.55 3.69 -4.04
CA TYR A 45 -19.09 3.34 -2.69
C TYR A 45 -18.61 1.88 -2.55
N PRO A 46 -19.27 0.86 -3.15
CA PRO A 46 -18.76 -0.51 -3.14
C PRO A 46 -17.37 -0.67 -3.78
N ARG A 47 -17.06 0.11 -4.82
CA ARG A 47 -15.72 0.11 -5.44
C ARG A 47 -14.68 0.81 -4.58
N ARG A 48 -15.08 1.79 -3.77
CA ARG A 48 -14.20 2.45 -2.77
C ARG A 48 -13.80 1.45 -1.69
N ILE A 49 -14.76 0.67 -1.19
CA ILE A 49 -14.50 -0.43 -0.24
C ILE A 49 -13.62 -1.50 -0.89
N ALA A 50 -13.96 -1.96 -2.09
CA ALA A 50 -13.18 -2.98 -2.79
C ALA A 50 -11.72 -2.55 -2.97
N TYR A 51 -11.46 -1.28 -3.29
CA TYR A 51 -10.11 -0.71 -3.34
C TYR A 51 -9.40 -0.83 -1.98
N GLY A 52 -10.02 -0.38 -0.90
CA GLY A 52 -9.41 -0.40 0.44
C GLY A 52 -9.03 -1.81 0.91
N ILE A 53 -9.86 -2.79 0.58
CA ILE A 53 -9.64 -4.21 0.91
C ILE A 53 -8.39 -4.79 0.20
N GLY A 54 -8.01 -4.27 -0.97
CA GLY A 54 -6.86 -4.80 -1.74
C GLY A 54 -5.54 -4.80 -0.98
N HIS A 55 -5.38 -3.90 0.00
CA HIS A 55 -4.16 -3.78 0.78
C HIS A 55 -4.13 -4.68 2.03
N VAL A 56 -5.26 -5.29 2.42
CA VAL A 56 -5.43 -6.02 3.68
C VAL A 56 -4.39 -7.13 3.84
N PHE A 57 -4.13 -7.91 2.79
CA PHE A 57 -3.13 -8.98 2.87
C PHE A 57 -1.73 -8.45 3.22
N ASN A 58 -1.34 -7.33 2.60
CA ASN A 58 -0.04 -6.70 2.85
C ASN A 58 0.06 -6.14 4.27
N ASP A 59 -1.04 -5.61 4.81
CA ASP A 59 -1.12 -5.09 6.18
C ASP A 59 -1.07 -6.22 7.23
N LEU A 60 -1.78 -7.33 7.01
CA LEU A 60 -1.69 -8.52 7.86
C LEU A 60 -0.25 -9.05 7.94
N CYS A 61 0.42 -9.15 6.78
CA CYS A 61 1.82 -9.55 6.69
C CYS A 61 2.76 -8.55 7.40
N ALA A 62 2.52 -7.25 7.22
CA ALA A 62 3.32 -6.21 7.86
C ALA A 62 3.20 -6.24 9.39
N SER A 63 2.01 -6.52 9.93
CA SER A 63 1.82 -6.71 11.38
C SER A 63 2.68 -7.86 11.92
N MET A 64 2.66 -9.01 11.25
CA MET A 64 3.51 -10.15 11.63
C MET A 64 5.00 -9.84 11.53
N TRP A 65 5.43 -9.24 10.41
CA TRP A 65 6.83 -8.86 10.17
C TRP A 65 7.34 -7.86 11.21
N PHE A 66 6.67 -6.72 11.36
CA PHE A 66 7.15 -5.66 12.24
C PHE A 66 6.98 -5.97 13.73
N THR A 67 6.14 -6.91 14.13
CA THR A 67 5.95 -7.18 15.57
C THR A 67 6.61 -8.48 15.99
N TYR A 68 6.44 -9.57 15.23
CA TYR A 68 6.81 -10.90 15.71
C TYR A 68 8.08 -11.47 15.08
N PHE A 69 8.65 -10.81 14.06
CA PHE A 69 9.82 -11.34 13.35
C PHE A 69 11.01 -11.63 14.27
N LEU A 70 11.56 -10.60 14.92
CA LEU A 70 12.77 -10.76 15.73
C LEU A 70 12.51 -11.71 16.90
N LEU A 71 11.32 -11.62 17.50
CA LEU A 71 10.90 -12.50 18.57
C LEU A 71 10.87 -13.98 18.13
N PHE A 72 10.29 -14.27 16.97
CA PHE A 72 10.21 -15.64 16.45
C PHE A 72 11.60 -16.17 16.10
N TYR A 73 12.40 -15.39 15.37
CA TYR A 73 13.74 -15.81 14.98
C TYR A 73 14.66 -16.01 16.19
N HIS A 74 14.58 -15.15 17.20
CA HIS A 74 15.43 -15.24 18.38
C HIS A 74 14.96 -16.31 19.38
N LEU A 75 13.67 -16.30 19.76
CA LEU A 75 13.18 -17.14 20.87
C LEU A 75 12.68 -18.52 20.42
N VAL A 76 12.13 -18.61 19.21
CA VAL A 76 11.55 -19.86 18.69
C VAL A 76 12.59 -20.63 17.89
N LEU A 77 13.17 -20.00 16.85
CA LEU A 77 14.20 -20.64 16.01
C LEU A 77 15.59 -20.66 16.65
N ARG A 78 15.80 -19.93 17.75
CA ARG A 78 17.09 -19.82 18.47
C ARG A 78 18.24 -19.35 17.58
N ILE A 79 17.94 -18.41 16.68
CA ILE A 79 18.94 -17.70 15.90
C ILE A 79 19.52 -16.57 16.75
N ASP A 80 20.84 -16.37 16.64
CA ASP A 80 21.53 -15.29 17.35
C ASP A 80 20.97 -13.92 16.96
N ASN A 81 20.94 -12.99 17.93
CA ASN A 81 20.37 -11.66 17.75
C ASN A 81 21.03 -10.87 16.59
N THR A 82 22.34 -11.05 16.40
CA THR A 82 23.08 -10.42 15.31
C THR A 82 22.60 -10.92 13.94
N ASP A 83 22.38 -12.23 13.81
CA ASP A 83 21.94 -12.84 12.56
C ASP A 83 20.47 -12.53 12.26
N ALA A 84 19.61 -12.53 13.28
CA ALA A 84 18.22 -12.08 13.14
C ALA A 84 18.14 -10.62 12.69
N GLY A 85 18.97 -9.73 13.28
CA GLY A 85 19.09 -8.34 12.85
C GLY A 85 19.61 -8.20 11.41
N LEU A 86 20.57 -9.04 11.00
CA LEU A 86 21.07 -9.08 9.62
C LEU A 86 19.97 -9.46 8.63
N LEU A 87 19.11 -10.43 8.97
CA LEU A 87 17.96 -10.80 8.14
C LEU A 87 16.97 -9.65 7.96
N VAL A 88 16.68 -8.88 9.02
CA VAL A 88 15.88 -7.64 8.89
C VAL A 88 16.55 -6.67 7.94
N LEU A 89 17.86 -6.44 8.10
CA LEU A 89 18.62 -5.50 7.27
C LEU A 89 18.58 -5.89 5.79
N ILE A 90 18.81 -7.17 5.47
CA ILE A 90 18.70 -7.71 4.11
C ILE A 90 17.31 -7.41 3.54
N GLY A 91 16.26 -7.63 4.33
CA GLY A 91 14.90 -7.34 3.93
C GLY A 91 14.62 -5.86 3.65
N GLN A 92 15.15 -4.94 4.47
CA GLN A 92 15.02 -3.50 4.25
C GLN A 92 15.76 -3.03 2.99
N ILE A 93 16.95 -3.59 2.72
CA ILE A 93 17.71 -3.29 1.49
C ILE A 93 16.93 -3.79 0.26
N ALA A 94 16.39 -5.01 0.31
CA ALA A 94 15.59 -5.56 -0.78
C ALA A 94 14.35 -4.70 -1.10
N ASP A 95 13.63 -4.23 -0.08
CA ASP A 95 12.48 -3.32 -0.23
C ASP A 95 12.90 -1.98 -0.86
N ALA A 96 13.97 -1.38 -0.35
CA ALA A 96 14.49 -0.10 -0.83
C ALA A 96 14.91 -0.14 -2.31
N LEU A 97 15.51 -1.25 -2.76
CA LEU A 97 15.89 -1.45 -4.15
C LEU A 97 14.70 -1.78 -5.05
N THR A 98 13.76 -2.60 -4.56
CA THR A 98 12.64 -3.09 -5.38
C THR A 98 11.59 -2.01 -5.61
N THR A 99 11.33 -1.15 -4.63
CA THR A 99 10.32 -0.08 -4.71
C THR A 99 10.43 0.81 -5.97
N PRO A 100 11.59 1.42 -6.30
CA PRO A 100 11.72 2.23 -7.51
C PRO A 100 11.65 1.41 -8.80
N VAL A 101 12.18 0.19 -8.78
CA VAL A 101 12.17 -0.73 -9.93
C VAL A 101 10.72 -1.07 -10.30
N VAL A 102 9.92 -1.50 -9.31
CA VAL A 102 8.49 -1.76 -9.51
C VAL A 102 7.78 -0.49 -9.97
N GLY A 103 8.06 0.67 -9.37
CA GLY A 103 7.43 1.92 -9.78
C GLY A 103 7.58 2.19 -11.28
N HIS A 104 8.80 2.04 -11.80
CA HIS A 104 9.08 2.19 -13.22
C HIS A 104 8.34 1.17 -14.09
N PHE A 105 8.37 -0.11 -13.73
CA PHE A 105 7.73 -1.15 -14.52
C PHE A 105 6.20 -1.09 -14.45
N CYS A 106 5.64 -0.75 -13.29
CA CYS A 106 4.21 -0.62 -13.06
C CYS A 106 3.61 0.47 -13.94
N ASP A 107 4.32 1.59 -14.11
CA ASP A 107 3.87 2.71 -14.96
C ASP A 107 3.96 2.39 -16.47
N ASN A 108 4.91 1.54 -16.88
CA ASN A 108 5.13 1.19 -18.29
C ASN A 108 4.33 -0.03 -18.76
N THR A 109 3.69 -0.76 -17.85
CA THR A 109 2.96 -1.98 -18.19
C THR A 109 1.56 -1.65 -18.70
N SER A 110 1.28 -2.01 -19.96
CA SER A 110 -0.04 -1.88 -20.57
C SER A 110 -0.57 -3.25 -20.98
N ASN A 111 -1.67 -3.69 -20.37
CA ASN A 111 -2.35 -4.93 -20.73
C ASN A 111 -3.87 -4.82 -20.52
N ARG A 112 -4.62 -5.82 -21.00
CA ARG A 112 -6.10 -5.82 -20.93
C ARG A 112 -6.66 -5.93 -19.51
N TYR A 113 -5.87 -6.45 -18.56
CA TYR A 113 -6.27 -6.63 -17.16
C TYR A 113 -6.07 -5.37 -16.32
N GLY A 114 -5.18 -4.48 -16.77
CA GLY A 114 -4.68 -3.32 -16.03
C GLY A 114 -3.26 -3.56 -15.55
N GLY A 115 -2.36 -2.63 -15.86
CA GLY A 115 -0.94 -2.73 -15.51
C GLY A 115 -0.73 -2.82 -14.00
N ARG A 116 -1.41 -1.95 -13.25
CA ARG A 116 -1.30 -1.88 -11.79
C ARG A 116 -1.88 -3.14 -11.14
N LYS A 117 -3.04 -3.60 -11.59
CA LYS A 117 -3.62 -4.85 -11.08
C LYS A 117 -2.75 -6.07 -11.37
N THR A 118 -2.06 -6.09 -12.51
CA THR A 118 -1.16 -7.19 -12.86
C THR A 118 0.03 -7.24 -11.91
N TRP A 119 0.70 -6.11 -11.68
CA TRP A 119 1.80 -6.04 -10.72
C TRP A 119 1.33 -6.35 -9.30
N HIS A 120 0.14 -5.89 -8.90
CA HIS A 120 -0.46 -6.26 -7.62
C HIS A 120 -0.61 -7.78 -7.46
N LEU A 121 -1.09 -8.48 -8.50
CA LEU A 121 -1.26 -9.93 -8.47
C LEU A 121 0.10 -10.67 -8.41
N ILE A 122 1.10 -10.20 -9.18
CA ILE A 122 2.47 -10.75 -9.15
C ILE A 122 3.05 -10.61 -7.75
N GLY A 123 2.99 -9.41 -7.16
CA GLY A 123 3.47 -9.16 -5.81
C GLY A 123 2.75 -10.01 -4.77
N THR A 124 1.42 -10.17 -4.90
CA THR A 124 0.64 -11.05 -4.02
C THR A 124 1.14 -12.50 -4.08
N GLY A 125 1.41 -13.02 -5.28
CA GLY A 125 1.96 -14.36 -5.45
C GLY A 125 3.33 -14.52 -4.79
N MET A 126 4.23 -13.53 -4.98
CA MET A 126 5.54 -13.52 -4.33
C MET A 126 5.43 -13.54 -2.80
N VAL A 127 4.56 -12.70 -2.22
CA VAL A 127 4.32 -12.64 -0.78
C VAL A 127 3.74 -13.97 -0.28
N ALA A 128 2.69 -14.50 -0.91
CA ALA A 128 2.04 -15.73 -0.45
C ALA A 128 2.98 -16.94 -0.50
N CYS A 129 3.76 -17.08 -1.56
CA CYS A 129 4.73 -18.16 -1.70
C CYS A 129 5.87 -18.05 -0.65
N SER A 130 6.43 -16.86 -0.47
CA SER A 130 7.56 -16.67 0.45
C SER A 130 7.15 -16.72 1.92
N LEU A 131 5.98 -16.20 2.29
CA LEU A 131 5.49 -16.13 3.67
C LEU A 131 5.38 -17.51 4.31
N PHE A 132 5.03 -18.55 3.55
CA PHE A 132 4.98 -19.92 4.05
C PHE A 132 6.38 -20.39 4.48
N PHE A 133 7.36 -20.39 3.59
CA PHE A 133 8.72 -20.89 3.87
C PHE A 133 9.45 -20.09 4.94
N PHE A 134 9.08 -18.82 5.08
CA PHE A 134 9.68 -17.87 6.00
C PHE A 134 9.25 -18.08 7.46
N TRP A 135 7.97 -18.36 7.72
CA TRP A 135 7.43 -18.59 9.07
C TRP A 135 7.48 -20.05 9.52
N HIS A 136 8.07 -20.95 8.72
CA HIS A 136 8.30 -22.34 9.09
C HIS A 136 9.79 -22.59 9.31
N GLU A 137 10.11 -23.60 10.10
CA GLU A 137 11.48 -24.10 10.20
C GLU A 137 12.04 -24.45 8.82
N CYS A 138 13.34 -24.26 8.66
CA CYS A 138 14.01 -24.65 7.43
C CYS A 138 13.95 -26.18 7.26
N ILE A 139 13.27 -26.61 6.20
CA ILE A 139 12.97 -28.02 5.88
C ILE A 139 14.24 -28.89 5.80
N TYR A 140 15.38 -28.31 5.40
CA TYR A 140 16.64 -29.04 5.14
C TYR A 140 17.85 -28.55 5.93
N CYS A 141 17.66 -27.74 6.97
CA CYS A 141 18.77 -27.13 7.70
C CYS A 141 19.17 -27.83 9.01
N SER A 142 18.52 -28.94 9.38
CA SER A 142 18.74 -29.61 10.69
C SER A 142 20.16 -30.12 10.91
N MET A 143 20.90 -30.43 9.82
CA MET A 143 22.28 -30.93 9.88
C MET A 143 23.30 -30.00 9.22
N GLN A 144 22.89 -28.79 8.81
CA GLN A 144 23.74 -27.87 8.06
C GLN A 144 24.27 -26.75 8.96
N PRO A 145 25.47 -26.20 8.66
CA PRO A 145 25.97 -25.01 9.34
C PRO A 145 24.99 -23.83 9.31
N MET A 146 25.03 -22.99 10.34
CA MET A 146 24.18 -21.79 10.50
C MET A 146 24.14 -20.88 9.25
N LYS A 147 25.25 -20.77 8.52
CA LYS A 147 25.33 -19.99 7.27
C LYS A 147 24.31 -20.41 6.22
N TYR A 148 23.98 -21.70 6.14
CA TYR A 148 22.96 -22.21 5.21
C TYR A 148 21.55 -21.79 5.63
N GLN A 149 21.27 -21.74 6.94
CA GLN A 149 20.00 -21.22 7.46
C GLN A 149 19.83 -19.75 7.12
N ILE A 150 20.87 -18.93 7.35
CA ILE A 150 20.85 -17.50 7.02
C ILE A 150 20.63 -17.30 5.52
N LEU A 151 21.34 -18.05 4.66
CA LEU A 151 21.16 -17.96 3.21
C LEU A 151 19.74 -18.35 2.79
N TYR A 152 19.22 -19.46 3.32
CA TYR A 152 17.85 -19.93 3.07
C TYR A 152 16.82 -18.85 3.41
N PHE A 153 16.86 -18.32 4.63
CA PHE A 153 15.92 -17.28 5.05
C PHE A 153 16.11 -15.99 4.27
N SER A 154 17.34 -15.60 3.96
CA SER A 154 17.64 -14.40 3.16
C SER A 154 16.97 -14.47 1.79
N CYS A 155 17.03 -15.60 1.10
CA CYS A 155 16.39 -15.76 -0.21
C CYS A 155 14.88 -15.53 -0.14
N PHE A 156 14.18 -16.14 0.83
CA PHE A 156 12.74 -15.96 0.99
C PHE A 156 12.36 -14.56 1.47
N ILE A 157 13.15 -13.95 2.35
CA ILE A 157 12.96 -12.58 2.80
C ILE A 157 13.08 -11.59 1.64
N ILE A 158 14.07 -11.76 0.76
CA ILE A 158 14.22 -10.92 -0.43
C ILE A 158 12.97 -11.01 -1.31
N VAL A 159 12.46 -12.22 -1.56
CA VAL A 159 11.23 -12.42 -2.36
C VAL A 159 10.01 -11.82 -1.66
N PHE A 160 9.88 -12.00 -0.34
CA PHE A 160 8.81 -11.44 0.46
C PHE A 160 8.80 -9.91 0.38
N GLN A 161 9.95 -9.27 0.60
CA GLN A 161 10.08 -7.82 0.59
C GLN A 161 9.89 -7.24 -0.82
N ALA A 162 10.40 -7.92 -1.85
CA ALA A 162 10.14 -7.55 -3.23
C ALA A 162 8.63 -7.64 -3.58
N GLY A 163 7.96 -8.69 -3.12
CA GLY A 163 6.52 -8.86 -3.28
C GLY A 163 5.72 -7.79 -2.52
N TRP A 164 6.10 -7.50 -1.28
CA TRP A 164 5.48 -6.48 -0.43
C TRP A 164 5.58 -5.09 -1.08
N ALA A 165 6.77 -4.70 -1.54
CA ALA A 165 6.99 -3.46 -2.29
C ALA A 165 6.12 -3.42 -3.55
N THR A 166 6.02 -4.55 -4.25
CA THR A 166 5.24 -4.67 -5.49
C THR A 166 3.76 -4.40 -5.26
N VAL A 167 3.16 -5.04 -4.24
CA VAL A 167 1.75 -4.84 -3.87
C VAL A 167 1.52 -3.40 -3.41
N GLN A 168 2.39 -2.88 -2.54
CA GLN A 168 2.29 -1.53 -2.00
C GLN A 168 2.27 -0.46 -3.11
N VAL A 169 3.26 -0.49 -4.01
CA VAL A 169 3.41 0.51 -5.08
C VAL A 169 2.27 0.42 -6.10
N SER A 170 1.92 -0.78 -6.52
CA SER A 170 0.84 -1.00 -7.49
C SER A 170 -0.54 -0.60 -6.93
N HIS A 171 -0.81 -0.88 -5.65
CA HIS A 171 -2.03 -0.48 -4.98
C HIS A 171 -2.16 1.04 -4.85
N LEU A 172 -1.13 1.72 -4.33
CA LEU A 172 -1.16 3.18 -4.14
C LEU A 172 -1.23 3.94 -5.47
N SER A 173 -0.55 3.46 -6.51
CA SER A 173 -0.57 4.09 -7.83
C SER A 173 -1.93 3.95 -8.54
N LEU A 174 -2.84 3.11 -8.04
CA LEU A 174 -4.17 2.91 -8.60
C LEU A 174 -5.15 4.04 -8.20
N ILE A 175 -4.92 4.72 -7.07
CA ILE A 175 -5.75 5.85 -6.59
C ILE A 175 -5.96 6.92 -7.68
N PRO A 176 -4.90 7.50 -8.28
CA PRO A 176 -5.07 8.56 -9.28
C PRO A 176 -5.73 8.09 -10.58
N VAL A 177 -5.75 6.77 -10.84
CA VAL A 177 -6.38 6.16 -12.02
C VAL A 177 -7.87 5.94 -11.81
N LEU A 178 -8.28 5.57 -10.59
CA LEU A 178 -9.67 5.32 -10.26
C LEU A 178 -10.52 6.60 -10.19
N THR A 179 -9.89 7.73 -9.85
CA THR A 179 -10.59 9.01 -9.71
C THR A 179 -9.68 10.23 -9.90
N SER A 180 -10.24 11.26 -10.55
CA SER A 180 -9.64 12.60 -10.62
C SER A 180 -9.99 13.49 -9.43
N ASP A 181 -11.04 13.18 -8.67
CA ASP A 181 -11.47 14.00 -7.54
C ASP A 181 -10.58 13.79 -6.31
N LYS A 182 -10.00 14.89 -5.82
CA LYS A 182 -9.17 14.93 -4.61
C LYS A 182 -9.93 14.46 -3.37
N SER A 183 -11.24 14.74 -3.25
CA SER A 183 -12.05 14.34 -2.10
C SER A 183 -12.11 12.81 -2.00
N ILE A 184 -12.46 12.13 -3.11
CA ILE A 184 -12.49 10.67 -3.17
C ILE A 184 -11.09 10.07 -2.93
N ARG A 185 -10.00 10.69 -3.40
CA ARG A 185 -8.64 10.19 -3.12
C ARG A 185 -8.32 10.19 -1.63
N VAL A 186 -8.77 11.21 -0.90
CA VAL A 186 -8.63 11.27 0.56
C VAL A 186 -9.49 10.19 1.22
N GLU A 187 -10.72 9.99 0.74
CA GLU A 187 -11.61 8.94 1.24
C GLU A 187 -11.05 7.53 1.00
N LEU A 188 -10.54 7.23 -0.19
CA LEU A 188 -9.90 5.94 -0.51
C LEU A 188 -8.71 5.65 0.41
N ASN A 189 -7.89 6.66 0.70
CA ASN A 189 -6.80 6.51 1.66
C ASN A 189 -7.32 6.27 3.08
N SER A 190 -8.38 6.96 3.48
CA SER A 190 -8.99 6.78 4.81
C SER A 190 -9.59 5.39 4.98
N ILE A 191 -10.28 4.86 3.97
CA ILE A 191 -10.81 3.50 3.95
C ILE A 191 -9.65 2.49 4.04
N ARG A 192 -8.57 2.68 3.27
CA ARG A 192 -7.37 1.83 3.35
C ARG A 192 -6.81 1.80 4.77
N TYR A 193 -6.61 2.96 5.40
CA TYR A 193 -6.09 3.04 6.77
C TYR A 193 -7.02 2.39 7.81
N ALA A 194 -8.34 2.49 7.64
CA ALA A 194 -9.28 1.78 8.51
C ALA A 194 -9.09 0.26 8.43
N PHE A 195 -8.93 -0.28 7.22
CA PHE A 195 -8.61 -1.69 7.02
C PHE A 195 -7.23 -2.07 7.55
N THR A 196 -6.21 -1.21 7.45
CA THR A 196 -4.90 -1.43 8.06
C THR A 196 -5.01 -1.60 9.58
N ILE A 197 -5.76 -0.72 10.27
CA ILE A 197 -5.97 -0.80 11.72
C ILE A 197 -6.71 -2.09 12.09
N LEU A 198 -7.76 -2.44 11.34
CA LEU A 198 -8.52 -3.67 11.57
C LEU A 198 -7.65 -4.93 11.36
N SER A 199 -6.80 -4.93 10.33
CA SER A 199 -5.88 -6.03 10.01
C SER A 199 -4.86 -6.22 11.14
N ASN A 200 -4.19 -5.15 11.57
CA ASN A 200 -3.20 -5.21 12.65
C ASN A 200 -3.83 -5.68 13.97
N SER A 201 -5.00 -5.13 14.31
CA SER A 201 -5.73 -5.53 15.52
C SER A 201 -6.16 -7.00 15.45
N GLY A 202 -6.61 -7.46 14.28
CA GLY A 202 -6.98 -8.85 14.04
C GLY A 202 -5.82 -9.82 14.28
N VAL A 203 -4.62 -9.52 13.74
CA VAL A 203 -3.41 -10.34 13.98
C VAL A 203 -3.09 -10.42 15.47
N PHE A 204 -3.07 -9.29 16.18
CA PHE A 204 -2.77 -9.28 17.61
C PHE A 204 -3.81 -10.06 18.43
N ILE A 205 -5.10 -9.96 18.10
CA ILE A 205 -6.16 -10.74 18.76
C ILE A 205 -5.97 -12.25 18.51
N VAL A 206 -5.69 -12.65 17.27
CA VAL A 206 -5.46 -14.06 16.93
C VAL A 206 -4.26 -14.61 17.70
N VAL A 207 -3.13 -13.91 17.68
CA VAL A 207 -1.91 -14.31 18.42
C VAL A 207 -2.19 -14.37 19.93
N LEU A 208 -2.92 -13.40 20.48
CA LEU A 208 -3.33 -13.40 21.89
C LEU A 208 -4.13 -14.65 22.25
N VAL A 209 -5.18 -14.97 21.48
CA VAL A 209 -6.03 -16.13 21.73
C VAL A 209 -5.21 -17.42 21.67
N LEU A 210 -4.34 -17.57 20.68
CA LEU A 210 -3.49 -18.75 20.55
C LEU A 210 -2.49 -18.88 21.72
N LEU A 211 -1.87 -17.76 22.14
CA LEU A 211 -0.95 -17.73 23.29
C LEU A 211 -1.66 -18.00 24.61
N SER A 212 -2.94 -17.66 24.74
CA SER A 212 -3.72 -17.95 25.96
C SER A 212 -4.28 -19.37 26.00
N SER A 213 -4.49 -20.02 24.85
CA SER A 213 -5.23 -21.29 24.78
C SER A 213 -4.38 -22.56 24.92
N VAL A 214 -3.12 -22.55 24.47
CA VAL A 214 -2.40 -23.82 24.23
C VAL A 214 -1.36 -24.21 25.27
N ASN A 215 -0.75 -23.25 25.99
CA ASN A 215 0.35 -23.59 26.91
C ASN A 215 0.32 -22.71 28.17
N LYS A 216 0.63 -23.30 29.33
CA LYS A 216 0.72 -22.60 30.62
C LYS A 216 2.15 -22.09 30.93
N SER A 217 3.09 -22.24 30.00
CA SER A 217 4.43 -21.68 30.17
C SER A 217 4.35 -20.16 30.25
N SER A 218 5.12 -19.57 31.17
CA SER A 218 5.19 -18.11 31.32
C SER A 218 5.93 -17.43 30.17
N GLN A 219 6.81 -18.17 29.51
CA GLN A 219 7.71 -17.70 28.46
C GLN A 219 7.39 -18.34 27.10
N ILE A 220 7.80 -17.63 26.04
CA ILE A 220 7.75 -18.13 24.66
C ILE A 220 8.89 -19.12 24.48
N THR A 221 8.57 -20.28 23.89
CA THR A 221 9.50 -21.39 23.73
C THR A 221 9.51 -21.89 22.29
N PRO A 222 10.50 -22.70 21.88
CA PRO A 222 10.50 -23.33 20.55
C PRO A 222 9.21 -24.13 20.25
N ASN A 223 8.54 -24.65 21.27
CA ASN A 223 7.25 -25.34 21.12
C ASN A 223 6.12 -24.43 20.63
N ASP A 224 6.27 -23.11 20.68
CA ASP A 224 5.26 -22.15 20.20
C ASP A 224 5.40 -21.86 18.69
N GLN A 225 6.28 -22.55 17.95
CA GLN A 225 6.43 -22.38 16.51
C GLN A 225 5.13 -22.52 15.73
N TRP A 226 4.37 -23.58 16.00
CA TRP A 226 3.12 -23.88 15.29
C TRP A 226 2.11 -22.73 15.38
N LEU A 227 2.17 -21.91 16.43
CA LEU A 227 1.32 -20.74 16.61
C LEU A 227 1.65 -19.67 15.57
N PHE A 228 2.93 -19.34 15.39
CA PHE A 228 3.36 -18.32 14.43
C PHE A 228 3.20 -18.82 12.99
N SER A 229 3.61 -20.07 12.73
CA SER A 229 3.43 -20.71 11.41
C SER A 229 1.95 -20.86 11.04
N GLY A 230 1.11 -21.26 12.00
CA GLY A 230 -0.35 -21.36 11.83
C GLY A 230 -1.01 -20.01 11.62
N THR A 231 -0.57 -18.97 12.33
CA THR A 231 -1.04 -17.59 12.10
C THR A 231 -0.66 -17.11 10.70
N ALA A 232 0.57 -17.38 10.25
CA ALA A 232 1.00 -17.04 8.89
C ALA A 232 0.16 -17.75 7.82
N LEU A 233 -0.13 -19.05 8.00
CA LEU A 233 -1.05 -19.79 7.12
C LEU A 233 -2.46 -19.20 7.10
N GLY A 234 -3.01 -18.85 8.27
CA GLY A 234 -4.30 -18.18 8.37
C GLY A 234 -4.32 -16.83 7.62
N ILE A 235 -3.24 -16.06 7.73
CA ILE A 235 -3.06 -14.80 7.00
C ILE A 235 -3.03 -15.03 5.48
N ILE A 236 -2.39 -16.09 4.98
CA ILE A 236 -2.41 -16.43 3.55
C ILE A 236 -3.85 -16.68 3.09
N VAL A 237 -4.60 -17.51 3.81
CA VAL A 237 -5.98 -17.87 3.42
C VAL A 237 -6.90 -16.64 3.44
N VAL A 238 -6.91 -15.89 4.54
CA VAL A 238 -7.74 -14.69 4.71
C VAL A 238 -7.30 -13.60 3.73
N GLY A 239 -6.00 -13.38 3.61
CA GLY A 239 -5.42 -12.38 2.72
C GLY A 239 -5.71 -12.64 1.24
N LEU A 240 -5.53 -13.87 0.76
CA LEU A 240 -5.87 -14.24 -0.62
C LEU A 240 -7.36 -14.09 -0.90
N SER A 241 -8.23 -14.34 0.07
CA SER A 241 -9.68 -14.11 -0.05
C SER A 241 -9.99 -12.62 -0.28
N PHE A 242 -9.35 -11.73 0.49
CA PHE A 242 -9.50 -10.29 0.30
C PHE A 242 -8.88 -9.79 -1.01
N VAL A 243 -7.73 -10.33 -1.43
CA VAL A 243 -7.12 -9.99 -2.72
C VAL A 243 -8.01 -10.43 -3.87
N PHE A 244 -8.63 -11.61 -3.78
CA PHE A 244 -9.62 -12.05 -4.76
C PHE A 244 -10.82 -11.09 -4.84
N MET A 245 -11.38 -10.68 -3.70
CA MET A 245 -12.46 -9.69 -3.65
C MET A 245 -12.04 -8.34 -4.27
N PHE A 246 -10.82 -7.88 -4.03
CA PHE A 246 -10.27 -6.67 -4.64
C PHE A 246 -10.19 -6.82 -6.17
N HIS A 247 -9.67 -7.93 -6.67
CA HIS A 247 -9.51 -8.14 -8.12
C HIS A 247 -10.84 -8.29 -8.86
N VAL A 248 -11.87 -8.83 -8.21
CA VAL A 248 -13.23 -8.90 -8.77
C VAL A 248 -13.94 -7.54 -8.65
N GLY A 249 -13.80 -6.85 -7.51
CA GLY A 249 -14.53 -5.62 -7.22
C GLY A 249 -13.95 -4.34 -7.84
N THR A 250 -12.66 -4.35 -8.19
CA THR A 250 -12.00 -3.20 -8.82
C THR A 250 -11.77 -3.45 -10.31
N LYS A 251 -12.19 -2.50 -11.15
CA LYS A 251 -11.90 -2.53 -12.59
C LYS A 251 -10.97 -1.37 -12.90
N GLU A 252 -9.75 -1.69 -13.32
CA GLU A 252 -8.84 -0.68 -13.86
C GLU A 252 -9.38 -0.26 -15.24
N PRO A 253 -9.64 1.04 -15.46
CA PRO A 253 -10.04 1.51 -16.78
C PRO A 253 -8.91 1.20 -17.76
N SER A 254 -9.23 0.43 -18.81
CA SER A 254 -8.28 0.15 -19.89
C SER A 254 -7.80 1.48 -20.49
N ASN A 255 -6.52 1.59 -20.79
CA ASN A 255 -5.83 2.77 -21.34
C ASN A 255 -6.46 3.36 -22.65
N GLY A 256 -7.58 2.82 -23.13
CA GLY A 256 -8.30 3.25 -24.34
C GLY A 256 -9.60 4.04 -24.12
N GLY A 257 -9.99 4.42 -22.90
CA GLY A 257 -11.20 5.21 -22.74
C GLY A 257 -11.40 5.77 -21.34
N HIS A 258 -11.16 7.08 -21.19
CA HIS A 258 -11.31 7.89 -19.97
C HIS A 258 -10.22 7.69 -18.92
N GLY A 259 -9.23 8.59 -18.92
CA GLY A 259 -8.18 8.64 -17.88
C GLY A 259 -7.01 9.56 -18.18
N SER A 260 -6.91 10.02 -19.43
CA SER A 260 -6.15 11.20 -19.86
C SER A 260 -6.72 12.54 -19.34
N ALA A 261 -7.42 12.55 -18.19
CA ALA A 261 -7.84 13.78 -17.53
C ALA A 261 -6.69 14.47 -16.76
N ALA A 262 -5.46 14.00 -16.94
CA ALA A 262 -4.22 14.72 -16.69
C ALA A 262 -3.46 15.06 -18.00
N SER A 263 -4.06 14.86 -19.17
CA SER A 263 -3.42 15.06 -20.47
C SER A 263 -4.24 15.90 -21.47
N ASP A 264 -5.11 16.78 -20.99
CA ASP A 264 -5.64 17.90 -21.79
C ASP A 264 -4.76 19.16 -21.66
N GLN A 265 -3.51 19.02 -21.22
CA GLN A 265 -2.47 19.99 -21.50
C GLN A 265 -1.49 19.41 -22.52
N PRO A 266 -1.23 20.08 -23.66
CA PRO A 266 -0.14 19.73 -24.54
C PRO A 266 1.15 20.16 -23.84
N THR A 267 1.70 19.32 -22.96
CA THR A 267 3.02 19.62 -22.41
C THR A 267 3.93 18.41 -22.45
N ASN A 268 4.92 18.55 -23.31
CA ASN A 268 6.22 17.89 -23.30
C ASN A 268 7.01 18.15 -21.97
N ASN A 269 6.33 18.47 -20.86
CA ASN A 269 6.90 18.89 -19.57
C ASN A 269 6.56 17.91 -18.44
N ARG A 270 6.49 16.60 -18.70
CA ARG A 270 6.73 15.65 -17.60
C ARG A 270 8.18 15.84 -17.18
N LEU A 271 8.39 16.53 -16.06
CA LEU A 271 9.71 16.68 -15.46
C LEU A 271 10.35 15.28 -15.39
N PRO A 272 11.56 15.10 -15.96
CA PRO A 272 12.25 13.83 -15.84
C PRO A 272 12.33 13.42 -14.37
N TRP A 273 12.10 12.15 -14.06
CA TRP A 273 12.04 11.64 -12.68
C TRP A 273 13.26 12.05 -11.84
N TYR A 274 14.44 12.15 -12.45
CA TYR A 274 15.68 12.57 -11.80
C TYR A 274 15.66 14.01 -11.29
N ARG A 275 14.82 14.90 -11.85
CA ARG A 275 14.70 16.29 -11.36
C ARG A 275 14.05 16.39 -9.98
N TRP A 276 13.31 15.36 -9.54
CA TRP A 276 12.82 15.31 -8.16
C TRP A 276 13.96 15.26 -7.15
N PHE A 277 15.05 14.56 -7.47
CA PHE A 277 16.26 14.49 -6.64
C PHE A 277 17.07 15.79 -6.60
N LEU A 278 16.71 16.80 -7.40
CA LEU A 278 17.35 18.12 -7.35
C LEU A 278 16.58 19.10 -6.46
N ASN A 279 15.36 18.78 -6.05
CA ASN A 279 14.50 19.71 -5.31
C ASN A 279 14.79 19.62 -3.80
N PRO A 280 15.28 20.69 -3.13
CA PRO A 280 15.59 20.64 -1.69
C PRO A 280 14.35 20.36 -0.82
N LYS A 281 13.16 20.78 -1.26
CA LYS A 281 11.90 20.50 -0.53
C LYS A 281 11.56 19.00 -0.50
N PHE A 282 11.96 18.26 -1.53
CA PHE A 282 11.78 16.80 -1.57
C PHE A 282 12.53 16.12 -0.43
N TYR A 283 13.79 16.49 -0.20
CA TYR A 283 14.60 15.95 0.88
C TYR A 283 14.07 16.33 2.27
N LEU A 284 13.57 17.55 2.45
CA LEU A 284 12.98 17.95 3.73
C LEU A 284 11.75 17.09 4.10
N VAL A 285 10.82 16.92 3.16
CA VAL A 285 9.63 16.08 3.37
C VAL A 285 10.02 14.62 3.56
N ALA A 286 10.96 14.12 2.74
CA ALA A 286 11.46 12.77 2.87
C ALA A 286 12.12 12.54 4.24
N LEU A 287 12.95 13.47 4.72
CA LEU A 287 13.61 13.35 6.02
C LEU A 287 12.62 13.29 7.17
N ILE A 288 11.64 14.21 7.20
CA ILE A 288 10.61 14.26 8.26
C ILE A 288 9.79 12.96 8.24
N TYR A 289 9.35 12.54 7.05
CA TYR A 289 8.56 11.34 6.88
C TYR A 289 9.33 10.06 7.26
N MET A 290 10.57 9.92 6.79
CA MET A 290 11.42 8.76 7.08
C MET A 290 11.80 8.68 8.54
N SER A 291 12.11 9.81 9.19
CA SER A 291 12.41 9.84 10.62
C SER A 291 11.20 9.40 11.45
N SER A 292 10.00 9.90 11.10
CA SER A 292 8.75 9.50 11.76
C SER A 292 8.49 8.01 11.58
N ARG A 293 8.66 7.50 10.36
CA ARG A 293 8.40 6.09 10.04
C ARG A 293 9.43 5.15 10.66
N LEU A 294 10.69 5.57 10.74
CA LEU A 294 11.76 4.82 11.38
C LEU A 294 11.49 4.66 12.88
N ILE A 295 11.08 5.73 13.58
CA ILE A 295 10.74 5.65 15.00
C ILE A 295 9.59 4.68 15.23
N VAL A 296 8.49 4.81 14.47
CA VAL A 296 7.32 3.92 14.61
C VAL A 296 7.71 2.46 14.36
N ASN A 297 8.46 2.18 13.29
CA ASN A 297 8.88 0.83 12.96
C ASN A 297 9.83 0.24 14.02
N LEU A 298 10.82 1.00 14.49
CA LEU A 298 11.74 0.53 15.52
C LEU A 298 11.02 0.24 16.84
N THR A 299 10.11 1.12 17.27
CA THR A 299 9.31 0.88 18.47
C THR A 299 8.45 -0.38 18.32
N GLN A 300 7.82 -0.59 17.16
CA GLN A 300 6.99 -1.76 16.92
C GLN A 300 7.79 -3.07 16.91
N VAL A 301 8.99 -3.06 16.30
CA VAL A 301 9.88 -4.24 16.18
C VAL A 301 10.51 -4.65 17.50
N TYR A 302 10.98 -3.69 18.29
CA TYR A 302 11.70 -4.00 19.53
C TYR A 302 10.79 -4.15 20.75
N SER A 303 9.57 -3.61 20.74
CA SER A 303 8.67 -3.68 21.91
C SER A 303 8.42 -5.12 22.39
N PRO A 304 8.06 -6.08 21.52
CA PRO A 304 7.93 -7.51 21.86
C PRO A 304 9.14 -8.11 22.57
N LEU A 305 10.34 -7.92 22.02
CA LEU A 305 11.58 -8.45 22.61
C LEU A 305 11.90 -7.78 23.94
N TYR A 306 11.76 -6.46 24.04
CA TYR A 306 12.01 -5.73 25.28
C TYR A 306 11.14 -6.24 26.43
N MET A 307 9.87 -6.56 26.15
CA MET A 307 8.95 -7.07 27.15
C MET A 307 9.31 -8.46 27.68
N ILE A 308 9.78 -9.34 26.79
CA ILE A 308 10.11 -10.73 27.14
C ILE A 308 11.52 -10.82 27.73
N ASP A 309 12.53 -10.26 27.07
CA ASP A 309 13.92 -10.42 27.49
C ASP A 309 14.30 -9.48 28.64
N SER A 310 13.88 -8.21 28.57
CA SER A 310 14.29 -7.20 29.57
C SER A 310 13.33 -7.15 30.76
N LEU A 311 12.02 -7.09 30.49
CA LEU A 311 11.00 -7.00 31.55
C LEU A 311 10.56 -8.34 32.11
N LYS A 312 10.91 -9.46 31.46
CA LYS A 312 10.54 -10.83 31.86
C LYS A 312 9.03 -11.00 32.07
N MET A 313 8.24 -10.31 31.25
CA MET A 313 6.78 -10.35 31.30
C MET A 313 6.23 -11.71 30.82
N TYR A 314 4.95 -11.93 31.05
CA TYR A 314 4.24 -13.11 30.54
C TYR A 314 4.08 -13.05 29.01
N ARG A 315 4.12 -14.21 28.35
CA ARG A 315 4.05 -14.33 26.88
C ARG A 315 2.87 -13.61 26.22
N SER A 316 1.68 -13.58 26.84
CA SER A 316 0.52 -12.90 26.26
C SER A 316 0.70 -11.38 26.15
N SER A 317 1.61 -10.78 26.93
CA SER A 317 1.84 -9.34 26.90
C SER A 317 2.29 -8.86 25.52
N VAL A 318 3.03 -9.70 24.78
CA VAL A 318 3.53 -9.43 23.43
C VAL A 318 2.41 -9.14 22.43
N ALA A 319 1.20 -9.64 22.67
CA ALA A 319 0.02 -9.31 21.88
C ALA A 319 -0.83 -8.20 22.52
N ILE A 320 -0.97 -8.21 23.85
CA ILE A 320 -1.82 -7.25 24.58
C ILE A 320 -1.29 -5.81 24.44
N ILE A 321 0.01 -5.58 24.62
CA ILE A 321 0.55 -4.21 24.64
C ILE A 321 0.42 -3.53 23.27
N PRO A 322 0.85 -4.14 22.15
CA PRO A 322 0.60 -3.57 20.83
C PRO A 322 -0.89 -3.32 20.58
N LEU A 323 -1.77 -4.24 20.99
CA LEU A 323 -3.22 -4.07 20.85
C LEU A 323 -3.73 -2.84 21.62
N VAL A 324 -3.31 -2.65 22.87
CA VAL A 324 -3.68 -1.48 23.68
C VAL A 324 -3.14 -0.20 23.07
N ILE A 325 -1.90 -0.20 22.56
CA ILE A 325 -1.31 0.95 21.86
C ILE A 325 -2.15 1.33 20.65
N TYR A 326 -2.53 0.36 19.81
CA TYR A 326 -3.36 0.61 18.62
C TYR A 326 -4.76 1.13 18.98
N PHE A 327 -5.44 0.54 19.96
CA PHE A 327 -6.75 1.03 20.41
C PHE A 327 -6.65 2.43 21.04
N SER A 328 -5.64 2.69 21.86
CA SER A 328 -5.42 4.01 22.46
C SER A 328 -5.16 5.07 21.38
N GLY A 329 -4.38 4.75 20.35
CA GLY A 329 -4.14 5.63 19.20
C GLY A 329 -5.40 5.89 18.37
N LEU A 330 -6.24 4.88 18.17
CA LEU A 330 -7.53 5.02 17.50
C LEU A 330 -8.45 5.96 18.28
N ILE A 331 -8.57 5.77 19.60
CA ILE A 331 -9.36 6.64 20.48
C ILE A 331 -8.80 8.06 20.46
N ALA A 332 -7.49 8.22 20.61
CA ALA A 332 -6.82 9.53 20.59
C ALA A 332 -7.07 10.28 19.28
N THR A 333 -7.19 9.60 18.14
CA THR A 333 -7.48 10.23 16.84
C THR A 333 -8.84 10.94 16.83
N PHE A 334 -9.86 10.39 17.49
CA PHE A 334 -11.16 11.05 17.62
C PHE A 334 -11.07 12.32 18.48
N PHE A 335 -10.25 12.29 19.54
CA PHE A 335 -9.99 13.46 20.38
C PHE A 335 -9.15 14.52 19.66
N MET A 336 -8.17 14.11 18.85
CA MET A 336 -7.30 15.01 18.10
C MET A 336 -8.09 15.91 17.16
N LYS A 337 -9.16 15.41 16.52
CA LYS A 337 -10.02 16.26 15.69
C LYS A 337 -10.66 17.40 16.51
N ARG A 338 -11.22 17.09 17.67
CA ARG A 338 -11.78 18.09 18.60
C ARG A 338 -10.72 19.02 19.15
N LEU A 339 -9.54 18.51 19.49
CA LEU A 339 -8.43 19.30 19.99
C LEU A 339 -7.93 20.29 18.94
N ASN A 340 -7.84 19.86 17.67
CA ASN A 340 -7.40 20.71 16.57
C ASN A 340 -8.43 21.79 16.21
N GLU A 341 -9.72 21.52 16.42
CA GLU A 341 -10.78 22.52 16.33
C GLU A 341 -10.76 23.50 17.52
N PHE A 342 -10.38 23.04 18.72
CA PHE A 342 -10.30 23.86 19.93
C PHE A 342 -9.05 24.75 20.01
N VAL A 343 -7.88 24.24 19.62
CA VAL A 343 -6.58 24.94 19.71
C VAL A 343 -6.36 25.91 18.53
N GLY A 344 -7.20 25.84 17.49
CA GLY A 344 -7.12 26.68 16.31
C GLY A 344 -6.07 26.19 15.31
N ARG A 345 -6.42 26.21 14.03
CA ARG A 345 -5.50 25.92 12.93
C ARG A 345 -4.56 27.11 12.77
N TYR A 346 -3.41 27.08 13.43
CA TYR A 346 -2.32 28.04 13.20
C TYR A 346 -1.63 27.81 11.86
#